data_AF-A0A948MNP0-F1
#
_entry.id   AF-A0A948MNP0-F1
#
_cell.length_a   1.000
_cell.length_b   1.000
_cell.length_c   1.000
_cell.angle_alpha   90.00
_cell.angle_beta   90.00
_cell.angle_gamma   90.00
#
_symmetry.space_group_name_H-M   'P 1'
#
loop_
_entity.id
_entity.type
_entity.pdbx_description
1 polymer ?
#
loop_
_entity_poly.entity_id
_entity_poly.type
_entity_poly.pdbx_seq_one_letter_code
_entity_poly.pdbx_strand_id
1 'polypeptide(L)'
;MKSRSTRRKAVSAAMPWPSPLGLAVLVWLVGGLVVSGRLVLGIMTLDRWTSEGQAVTCPAWRAALDRLCTGRRPRMVASARLTGPLSWGVLPGTVLLDPASLSDPRTAETVLAHELAHLKRGDWLFLVLSRLALALFWFNPLV
;
A
#
# COMPACT_ATOMS: atom_id res chain seq x y z
N MET A 1 -75.90 12.59 -11.70
CA MET A 1 -74.59 13.18 -11.35
C MET A 1 -74.06 12.51 -10.08
N LYS A 2 -73.20 11.49 -10.19
CA LYS A 2 -72.54 10.85 -9.02
C LYS A 2 -71.05 11.10 -9.12
N SER A 3 -70.57 12.04 -8.32
CA SER A 3 -69.15 12.35 -8.15
C SER A 3 -68.43 11.13 -7.57
N ARG A 4 -67.60 10.45 -8.38
CA ARG A 4 -66.68 9.42 -7.90
C ARG A 4 -65.41 10.12 -7.43
N SER A 5 -65.29 10.27 -6.12
CA SER A 5 -64.07 10.68 -5.43
C SER A 5 -62.95 9.66 -5.72
N THR A 6 -62.01 10.03 -6.58
CA THR A 6 -60.75 9.30 -6.76
C THR A 6 -59.83 9.61 -5.59
N ARG A 7 -59.85 8.75 -4.56
CA ARG A 7 -58.91 8.80 -3.45
C ARG A 7 -57.51 8.46 -3.99
N ARG A 8 -56.68 9.47 -4.26
CA ARG A 8 -55.25 9.29 -4.52
C ARG A 8 -54.64 8.57 -3.31
N LYS A 9 -54.25 7.31 -3.46
CA LYS A 9 -53.37 6.64 -2.50
C LYS A 9 -52.02 7.34 -2.60
N ALA A 10 -51.72 8.23 -1.65
CA ALA A 10 -50.35 8.68 -1.45
C ALA A 10 -49.54 7.45 -1.08
N VAL A 11 -48.74 6.96 -2.03
CA VAL A 11 -47.70 5.96 -1.73
C VAL A 11 -46.64 6.72 -0.96
N SER A 12 -46.81 6.79 0.37
CA SER A 12 -45.70 7.15 1.25
C SER A 12 -44.73 5.98 1.14
N ALA A 13 -43.74 6.09 0.26
CA ALA A 13 -42.65 5.15 0.17
C ALA A 13 -41.81 5.33 1.44
N ALA A 14 -42.25 4.74 2.55
CA ALA A 14 -41.46 4.63 3.75
C ALA A 14 -40.23 3.79 3.36
N MET A 15 -39.08 4.43 3.26
CA MET A 15 -37.82 3.73 3.03
C MET A 15 -37.64 2.75 4.20
N PRO A 16 -37.70 1.43 3.96
CA PRO A 16 -37.60 0.49 5.06
C PRO A 16 -36.24 0.66 5.70
N TRP A 17 -36.23 0.84 7.01
CA TRP A 17 -34.99 0.90 7.77
C TRP A 17 -34.18 -0.38 7.52
N PRO A 18 -32.86 -0.28 7.33
CA PRO A 18 -32.03 -1.45 7.11
C PRO A 18 -32.11 -2.38 8.32
N SER A 19 -32.13 -3.69 8.06
CA SER A 19 -32.09 -4.69 9.13
C SER A 19 -30.77 -4.57 9.92
N PRO A 20 -30.71 -5.05 11.17
CA PRO A 20 -29.46 -5.05 11.95
C PRO A 20 -28.29 -5.74 11.21
N LEU A 21 -28.58 -6.81 10.48
CA LEU A 21 -27.60 -7.47 9.61
C LEU A 21 -27.13 -6.56 8.48
N GLY A 22 -28.05 -5.84 7.83
CA GLY A 22 -27.73 -4.86 6.79
C GLY A 22 -26.83 -3.73 7.31
N LEU A 23 -27.11 -3.22 8.52
CA LEU A 23 -26.26 -2.23 9.19
C LEU A 23 -24.87 -2.82 9.51
N ALA A 24 -24.80 -4.04 10.02
CA ALA A 24 -23.54 -4.70 10.33
C ALA A 24 -22.67 -4.89 9.07
N VAL A 25 -23.27 -5.34 7.97
CA VAL A 25 -22.58 -5.47 6.67
C VAL A 25 -22.12 -4.10 6.16
N LEU A 26 -22.95 -3.06 6.26
CA LEU A 26 -22.57 -1.70 5.86
C LEU A 26 -21.36 -1.20 6.65
N VAL A 27 -21.39 -1.32 7.98
CA VAL A 27 -20.27 -0.94 8.85
C VAL A 27 -19.01 -1.73 8.50
N TRP A 28 -19.14 -3.04 8.31
CA TRP A 28 -18.03 -3.91 7.91
C TRP A 28 -17.41 -3.45 6.58
N LEU A 29 -18.23 -3.18 5.57
CA LEU A 29 -17.80 -2.70 4.25
C LEU A 29 -17.09 -1.35 4.33
N VAL A 30 -17.64 -0.41 5.11
CA VAL A 30 -17.04 0.93 5.28
C VAL A 30 -15.67 0.81 5.95
N GLY A 31 -15.56 0.03 7.03
CA GLY A 31 -14.28 -0.17 7.70
C GLY A 31 -13.24 -0.85 6.79
N GLY A 32 -13.63 -1.90 6.09
CA GLY A 32 -12.77 -2.56 5.09
C GLY A 32 -12.31 -1.60 3.99
N LEU A 33 -13.24 -0.79 3.45
CA LEU A 33 -12.94 0.22 2.43
C LEU A 33 -11.93 1.27 2.93
N VAL A 34 -12.06 1.74 4.17
CA VAL A 34 -11.12 2.71 4.76
C VAL A 34 -9.72 2.09 4.87
N VAL A 35 -9.60 0.86 5.39
CA VAL A 35 -8.30 0.20 5.56
C VAL A 35 -7.66 -0.12 4.21
N SER A 36 -8.41 -0.69 3.27
CA SER A 36 -7.94 -0.96 1.91
C SER A 36 -7.57 0.32 1.16
N GLY A 37 -8.37 1.38 1.31
CA GLY A 37 -8.08 2.69 0.72
C GLY A 37 -6.76 3.26 1.21
N ARG A 38 -6.47 3.17 2.51
CA ARG A 38 -5.16 3.58 3.07
C ARG A 38 -4.00 2.77 2.49
N LEU A 39 -4.16 1.46 2.30
CA LEU A 39 -3.15 0.61 1.67
C LEU A 39 -2.89 1.05 0.22
N VAL A 40 -3.94 1.25 -0.57
CA VAL A 40 -3.84 1.70 -1.96
C VAL A 40 -3.14 3.06 -2.04
N LEU A 41 -3.52 4.03 -1.21
CA LEU A 41 -2.86 5.35 -1.15
C LEU A 41 -1.38 5.23 -0.78
N GLY A 42 -1.02 4.32 0.13
CA GLY A 42 0.37 4.03 0.48
C GLY A 42 1.17 3.49 -0.71
N ILE A 43 0.61 2.53 -1.44
CA ILE A 43 1.24 1.97 -2.65
C ILE A 43 1.39 3.03 -3.74
N MET A 44 0.35 3.82 -4.00
CA MET A 44 0.40 4.93 -4.97
C MET A 44 1.44 5.98 -4.57
N THR A 45 1.60 6.23 -3.27
CA THR A 45 2.62 7.15 -2.75
C THR A 45 4.03 6.62 -2.99
N LEU A 46 4.27 5.33 -2.73
CA LEU A 46 5.56 4.69 -3.02
C LEU A 46 5.86 4.69 -4.52
N ASP A 47 4.87 4.38 -5.36
CA ASP A 47 5.02 4.42 -6.81
C ASP A 47 5.35 5.84 -7.32
N ARG A 48 4.64 6.85 -6.79
CA ARG A 48 4.95 8.25 -7.08
C ARG A 48 6.37 8.63 -6.64
N TRP A 49 6.79 8.26 -5.43
CA TRP A 49 8.15 8.57 -4.97
C TRP A 49 9.24 7.84 -5.76
N THR A 50 8.91 6.66 -6.28
CA THR A 50 9.81 5.88 -7.14
C THR A 50 9.90 6.47 -8.54
N SER A 51 8.79 6.96 -9.10
CA SER A 51 8.74 7.56 -10.43
C SER A 51 9.35 8.97 -10.46
N GLU A 52 9.13 9.78 -9.41
CA GLU A 52 9.73 11.10 -9.25
C GLU A 52 11.20 11.05 -8.76
N GLY A 53 11.61 9.92 -8.18
CA GLY A 53 12.95 9.74 -7.65
C GLY A 53 14.03 9.64 -8.73
N GLN A 54 15.26 9.95 -8.36
CA GLN A 54 16.40 9.96 -9.27
C GLN A 54 17.11 8.61 -9.29
N ALA A 55 17.50 8.12 -10.47
CA ALA A 55 18.29 6.89 -10.54
C ALA A 55 19.62 7.07 -9.80
N VAL A 56 20.00 6.08 -8.98
CA VAL A 56 21.24 6.16 -8.21
C VAL A 56 22.44 5.93 -9.13
N THR A 57 23.22 6.99 -9.35
CA THR A 57 24.40 6.98 -10.23
C THR A 57 25.71 6.83 -9.48
N CYS A 58 25.71 6.81 -8.15
CA CYS A 58 26.94 6.66 -7.37
C CYS A 58 27.64 5.32 -7.70
N PRO A 59 28.93 5.32 -8.11
CA PRO A 59 29.64 4.10 -8.49
C PRO A 59 29.72 3.06 -7.36
N ALA A 60 29.91 3.50 -6.11
CA ALA A 60 30.00 2.61 -4.96
C ALA A 60 28.72 1.79 -4.76
N TRP A 61 27.56 2.45 -4.85
CA TRP A 61 26.25 1.81 -4.73
C TRP A 61 25.96 0.85 -5.88
N ARG A 62 26.30 1.23 -7.12
CA ARG A 62 26.15 0.35 -8.29
C ARG A 62 27.08 -0.86 -8.19
N ALA A 63 28.33 -0.67 -7.81
CA ALA A 63 29.28 -1.77 -7.63
C ALA A 63 28.85 -2.71 -6.50
N ALA A 64 28.32 -2.19 -5.39
CA ALA A 64 27.77 -3.01 -4.31
C ALA A 64 26.55 -3.82 -4.77
N LEU A 65 25.62 -3.20 -5.52
CA LEU A 65 24.48 -3.90 -6.11
C LEU A 65 24.94 -5.02 -7.05
N ASP A 66 25.95 -4.77 -7.87
CA ASP A 66 26.50 -5.74 -8.83
C ASP A 66 27.16 -6.94 -8.12
N ARG A 67 27.81 -6.72 -6.97
CA ARG A 67 28.39 -7.79 -6.15
C ARG A 67 27.31 -8.64 -5.47
N LEU A 68 26.27 -8.00 -4.95
CA LEU A 68 25.24 -8.66 -4.14
C LEU A 68 24.12 -9.30 -4.98
N CYS A 69 23.87 -8.80 -6.20
CA CYS A 69 22.78 -9.25 -7.05
C CYS A 69 23.30 -9.81 -8.38
N THR A 70 23.30 -11.14 -8.50
CA THR A 70 23.73 -11.86 -9.71
C THR A 70 22.58 -12.11 -10.71
N GLY A 71 21.35 -11.77 -10.35
CA GLY A 71 20.14 -12.01 -11.15
C GLY A 71 19.51 -10.73 -11.71
N ARG A 72 18.18 -10.72 -11.83
CA ARG A 72 17.42 -9.51 -12.20
C ARG A 72 17.58 -8.46 -11.11
N ARG A 73 18.13 -7.31 -11.49
CA ARG A 73 18.45 -6.22 -10.57
C ARG A 73 17.18 -5.46 -10.16
N PRO A 74 16.99 -5.16 -8.87
CA PRO A 74 15.97 -4.20 -8.46
C PRO A 74 16.25 -2.83 -9.06
N ARG A 75 15.18 -2.03 -9.22
CA ARG A 75 15.34 -0.61 -9.53
C ARG A 75 15.89 0.10 -8.30
N MET A 76 16.98 0.85 -8.44
CA MET A 76 17.60 1.60 -7.33
C MET A 76 17.40 3.10 -7.53
N VAL A 77 16.63 3.73 -6.64
CA VAL A 77 16.16 5.11 -6.78
C VAL A 77 16.45 5.92 -5.53
N ALA A 78 16.96 7.14 -5.68
CA ALA A 78 17.12 8.11 -4.62
C ALA A 78 15.85 8.96 -4.49
N SER A 79 15.32 9.12 -3.28
CA SER A 79 14.20 10.02 -3.00
C SER A 79 14.40 10.77 -1.70
N ALA A 80 14.35 12.10 -1.76
CA ALA A 80 14.44 12.98 -0.59
C ALA A 80 13.19 12.96 0.30
N ARG A 81 12.13 12.26 -0.11
CA ARG A 81 10.88 12.15 0.65
C ARG A 81 10.92 11.02 1.69
N LEU A 82 12.01 10.25 1.75
CA LEU A 82 12.22 9.16 2.70
C LEU A 82 13.18 9.57 3.82
N THR A 83 12.98 8.98 4.99
CA THR A 83 13.84 9.14 6.17
C THR A 83 14.80 7.97 6.39
N GLY A 84 14.79 6.99 5.48
CA GLY A 84 15.64 5.79 5.54
C GLY A 84 15.51 4.94 4.27
N PRO A 85 16.39 3.94 4.10
CA PRO A 85 16.31 3.00 2.99
C PRO A 85 15.05 2.14 3.12
N LEU A 86 14.46 1.81 1.98
CA LEU A 86 13.24 1.01 1.92
C LEU A 86 13.17 0.20 0.62
N SER A 87 12.84 -1.06 0.74
CA SER A 87 12.54 -1.95 -0.39
C SER A 87 11.06 -2.27 -0.50
N TRP A 88 10.53 -2.29 -1.73
CA TRP A 88 9.12 -2.60 -1.97
C TRP A 88 8.88 -3.24 -3.34
N GLY A 89 7.69 -3.84 -3.48
CA GLY A 89 7.25 -4.55 -4.67
C GLY A 89 7.63 -6.04 -4.66
N VAL A 90 7.34 -6.71 -5.78
CA VAL A 90 7.69 -8.11 -6.02
C VAL A 90 8.95 -8.21 -6.87
N LEU A 91 9.69 -9.32 -6.76
CA LEU A 91 10.97 -9.53 -7.46
C LEU A 91 10.88 -9.15 -8.96
N PRO A 92 11.81 -8.32 -9.47
CA PRO A 92 13.06 -7.88 -8.82
C PRO A 92 12.90 -6.73 -7.82
N GLY A 93 11.74 -6.08 -7.75
CA GLY A 93 11.42 -5.04 -6.77
C GLY A 93 12.10 -3.69 -7.01
N THR A 94 11.94 -2.80 -6.04
CA THR A 94 12.56 -1.47 -6.02
C THR A 94 13.21 -1.24 -4.65
N VAL A 95 14.44 -0.73 -4.66
CA VAL A 95 15.13 -0.20 -3.48
C VAL A 95 15.14 1.32 -3.60
N LEU A 96 14.48 2.00 -2.66
CA LEU A 96 14.60 3.43 -2.49
C LEU A 96 15.64 3.74 -1.41
N LEU A 97 16.45 4.75 -1.69
CA LEU A 97 17.48 5.26 -0.80
C LEU A 97 17.19 6.72 -0.48
N ASP A 98 17.32 7.06 0.79
CA ASP A 98 17.28 8.44 1.24
C ASP A 98 18.64 9.13 1.04
N PRO A 99 18.69 10.48 1.02
CA PRO A 99 19.94 11.22 0.83
C PRO A 99 20.98 10.96 1.92
N ALA A 100 20.57 10.68 3.17
CA ALA A 100 21.51 10.46 4.27
C ALA A 100 22.24 9.13 4.08
N SER A 101 21.54 8.06 3.69
CA SER A 101 22.18 6.79 3.33
C SER A 101 23.18 6.99 2.18
N LEU A 102 22.78 7.71 1.13
CA LEU A 102 23.64 7.96 -0.03
C LEU A 102 24.90 8.77 0.30
N SER A 103 24.89 9.55 1.38
CA SER A 103 26.01 10.41 1.80
C SER A 103 27.21 9.63 2.36
N ASP A 104 27.03 8.38 2.82
CA ASP A 104 28.13 7.50 3.24
C ASP A 104 28.22 6.23 2.35
N PRO A 105 28.95 6.29 1.23
CA PRO A 105 29.11 5.16 0.31
C PRO A 105 29.71 3.90 0.92
N ARG A 106 30.39 3.99 2.09
CA ARG A 106 30.99 2.82 2.76
C ARG A 106 29.92 1.88 3.31
N THR A 107 28.73 2.41 3.58
CA THR A 107 27.59 1.65 4.10
C THR A 107 26.80 0.92 3.01
N ALA A 108 27.08 1.20 1.73
CA ALA A 108 26.28 0.73 0.61
C ALA A 108 26.10 -0.79 0.58
N GLU A 109 27.15 -1.54 0.89
CA GLU A 109 27.10 -3.01 0.88
C GLU A 109 26.20 -3.56 1.99
N THR A 110 26.33 -3.04 3.22
CA THR A 110 25.50 -3.43 4.36
C THR A 110 24.04 -3.06 4.14
N VAL A 111 23.77 -1.83 3.68
CA VAL A 111 22.40 -1.35 3.43
C VAL A 111 21.76 -2.14 2.29
N LEU A 112 22.44 -2.33 1.16
CA LEU A 112 21.89 -3.12 0.06
C LEU A 112 21.70 -4.59 0.44
N ALA A 113 22.61 -5.20 1.19
CA ALA A 113 22.43 -6.58 1.65
C ALA A 113 21.17 -6.73 2.49
N HIS A 114 20.88 -5.76 3.36
CA HIS A 114 19.66 -5.71 4.17
C HIS A 114 18.40 -5.58 3.29
N GLU A 115 18.36 -4.58 2.40
CA GLU A 115 17.20 -4.33 1.54
C GLU A 115 16.96 -5.46 0.52
N LEU A 116 18.02 -6.03 -0.04
CA LEU A 116 17.91 -7.20 -0.92
C LEU A 116 17.39 -8.43 -0.17
N ALA A 117 17.74 -8.61 1.11
CA ALA A 117 17.21 -9.68 1.92
C ALA A 117 15.69 -9.52 2.14
N HIS A 118 15.20 -8.29 2.34
CA HIS A 118 13.76 -8.00 2.42
C HIS A 118 13.03 -8.33 1.11
N LEU A 119 13.60 -7.95 -0.04
CA LEU A 119 13.04 -8.30 -1.35
C LEU A 119 13.01 -9.82 -1.58
N LYS A 120 14.09 -10.51 -1.24
CA LYS A 120 14.20 -11.97 -1.39
C LYS A 120 13.24 -12.73 -0.48
N ARG A 121 13.02 -12.25 0.75
CA ARG A 121 12.05 -12.82 1.70
C ARG A 121 10.60 -12.48 1.34
N GLY A 122 10.37 -11.50 0.46
CA GLY A 122 9.03 -11.07 0.07
C GLY A 122 8.31 -10.31 1.20
N ASP A 123 9.06 -9.59 2.04
CA ASP A 123 8.50 -8.90 3.21
C ASP A 123 7.41 -7.90 2.82
N TRP A 124 7.55 -7.24 1.66
CA TRP A 124 6.51 -6.36 1.14
C TRP A 124 5.22 -7.10 0.82
N LEU A 125 5.30 -8.31 0.24
CA LEU A 125 4.11 -9.12 -0.04
C LEU A 125 3.43 -9.52 1.28
N PHE A 126 4.21 -9.94 2.28
CA PHE A 126 3.66 -10.27 3.60
C PHE A 126 2.98 -9.06 4.23
N LEU A 127 3.60 -7.87 4.17
CA LEU A 127 3.00 -6.63 4.64
C LEU A 127 1.67 -6.35 3.94
N VAL A 128 1.59 -6.47 2.61
CA VAL A 128 0.34 -6.29 1.86
C VAL A 128 -0.71 -7.30 2.32
N LEU A 129 -0.36 -8.58 2.44
CA LEU A 129 -1.27 -9.62 2.91
C LEU A 129 -1.77 -9.36 4.34
N SER A 130 -0.90 -8.95 5.26
CA SER A 130 -1.29 -8.56 6.61
C SER A 130 -2.25 -7.38 6.61
N ARG A 131 -2.04 -6.39 5.73
CA ARG A 131 -2.95 -5.25 5.59
C ARG A 131 -4.30 -5.64 5.00
N LEU A 132 -4.34 -6.61 4.10
CA LEU A 132 -5.59 -7.18 3.59
C LEU A 132 -6.33 -7.98 4.67
N ALA A 133 -5.61 -8.78 5.47
CA ALA A 133 -6.19 -9.46 6.62
C ALA A 133 -6.78 -8.46 7.61
N LEU A 134 -6.05 -7.38 7.94
CA LEU A 134 -6.55 -6.29 8.76
C LEU A 134 -7.79 -5.63 8.14
N ALA A 135 -7.85 -5.44 6.82
CA ALA A 135 -9.04 -4.89 6.18
C ALA A 135 -10.28 -5.79 6.33
N LEU A 136 -10.10 -7.11 6.33
CA LEU A 136 -11.20 -8.07 6.52
C LEU A 136 -11.63 -8.18 7.99
N PHE A 137 -10.67 -8.07 8.90
CA PHE A 137 -10.84 -8.32 10.33
C PHE A 137 -10.60 -7.07 11.20
N TRP A 138 -10.79 -5.85 10.67
CA TRP A 138 -10.45 -4.59 11.36
C TRP A 138 -11.15 -4.39 12.71
N PHE A 139 -12.25 -5.11 12.95
CA PHE A 139 -13.01 -5.11 14.20
C PHE A 139 -12.44 -6.09 15.25
N ASN A 140 -11.52 -6.96 14.86
CA ASN A 140 -10.88 -7.94 15.74
C ASN A 140 -9.61 -7.33 16.35
N PRO A 141 -9.53 -7.18 17.69
CA PRO A 141 -8.37 -6.57 18.34
C PRO A 141 -7.07 -7.40 18.27
N LEU A 142 -7.14 -8.67 17.82
CA LEU A 142 -5.99 -9.57 17.71
C LEU A 142 -5.32 -9.55 16.33
N VAL A 143 -5.86 -8.77 15.39
CA VAL A 143 -5.34 -8.60 14.02
C VAL A 143 -4.69 -7.23 13.88
#